data_AF-A0A5C5ZV74-F1
#
_entry.id   AF-A0A5C5ZV74-F1
#
_cell.length_a   1.000
_cell.length_b   1.000
_cell.length_c   1.000
_cell.angle_alpha   90.00
_cell.angle_beta   90.00
_cell.angle_gamma   90.00
#
_symmetry.space_group_name_H-M   'P 1'
#
loop_
_entity.id
_entity.type
_entity.pdbx_description
1 polymer ?
#
loop_
_entity_poly.entity_id
_entity_poly.type
_entity_poly.pdbx_seq_one_letter_code
_entity_poly.pdbx_strand_id
1 'polypeptide(L)'
;MTDCLVALGANLGDSEATLDGAVQALQALAGVELVALSAWREYAAVGGPADQPPFRNGAARLRTDLPPARLLDELRAIETSFERRRDERWAARTLDLDLLLWGETVAHDARLWLPHPRMTFRPFVMEGAAEAGGDMPHPPTGRTVAELRRTLSSGEDRVAVAADSSAEARELVAAIEKIAPRLAVGAVGEDSLARPGSPRHVPKLVVDGRNAFAARVAAAPAPTLVLAASPAGERGAELAAALQCVWPDLTIMGL
;
A
#
# COMPACT_ATOMS: atom_id res chain seq x y z
N MET A 1 17.84 -17.23 4.94
CA MET A 1 17.07 -16.02 5.24
C MET A 1 16.60 -15.33 3.95
N THR A 2 15.33 -14.93 3.89
CA THR A 2 14.67 -14.22 2.78
C THR A 2 14.50 -12.73 3.13
N ASP A 3 14.72 -11.84 2.17
CA ASP A 3 14.45 -10.41 2.34
C ASP A 3 12.94 -10.12 2.39
N CYS A 4 12.51 -9.32 3.36
CA CYS A 4 11.15 -8.82 3.46
C CYS A 4 11.15 -7.33 3.83
N LEU A 5 10.01 -6.67 3.60
CA LEU A 5 9.83 -5.25 3.87
C LEU A 5 8.62 -5.08 4.78
N VAL A 6 8.79 -4.36 5.88
CA VAL A 6 7.76 -4.09 6.87
C VAL A 6 7.58 -2.59 6.98
N ALA A 7 6.34 -2.09 6.84
CA ALA A 7 6.00 -0.71 7.20
C ALA A 7 5.71 -0.62 8.69
N LEU A 8 6.09 0.51 9.28
CA LEU A 8 5.83 0.85 10.67
C LEU A 8 5.10 2.19 10.73
N GLY A 9 4.07 2.30 11.56
CA GLY A 9 3.31 3.53 11.77
C GLY A 9 2.80 3.70 13.19
N ALA A 10 2.84 4.93 13.71
CA ALA A 10 2.33 5.27 15.04
C ALA A 10 1.83 6.72 15.06
N ASN A 11 0.70 7.00 15.75
CA ASN A 11 0.21 8.37 15.93
C ASN A 11 -0.26 8.72 17.34
N LEU A 12 -0.19 7.79 18.31
CA LEU A 12 -0.56 8.03 19.70
C LEU A 12 0.67 8.10 20.61
N GLY A 13 0.61 9.00 21.60
CA GLY A 13 1.68 9.15 22.60
C GLY A 13 3.01 9.58 21.99
N ASP A 14 4.11 9.04 22.52
CA ASP A 14 5.44 9.22 21.95
C ASP A 14 5.65 8.23 20.80
N SER A 15 5.24 8.64 19.60
CA SER A 15 5.26 7.79 18.41
C SER A 15 6.69 7.45 17.94
N GLU A 16 7.70 8.28 18.22
CA GLU A 16 9.09 7.94 17.85
C GLU A 16 9.66 6.89 18.80
N ALA A 17 9.52 7.08 20.11
CA ALA A 17 9.91 6.05 21.08
C ALA A 17 9.19 4.72 20.85
N THR A 18 7.92 4.77 20.44
CA THR A 18 7.13 3.58 20.09
C THR A 18 7.69 2.87 18.85
N LEU A 19 8.03 3.60 17.79
CA LEU A 19 8.60 3.04 16.57
C LEU A 19 10.01 2.47 16.80
N ASP A 20 10.85 3.18 17.57
CA ASP A 20 12.18 2.70 17.95
C ASP A 20 12.08 1.42 18.78
N GLY A 21 11.14 1.37 19.74
CA GLY A 21 10.85 0.16 20.50
C GLY A 21 10.37 -1.00 19.63
N ALA A 22 9.54 -0.73 18.62
CA ALA A 22 9.09 -1.75 17.67
C ALA A 22 10.27 -2.31 16.84
N VAL A 23 11.21 -1.46 16.42
CA VAL A 23 12.44 -1.91 15.74
C VAL A 23 13.29 -2.79 16.65
N GLN A 24 13.48 -2.41 17.91
CA GLN A 24 14.19 -3.24 18.89
C GLN A 24 13.51 -4.60 19.09
N ALA A 25 12.18 -4.62 19.16
CA ALA A 25 11.41 -5.86 19.26
C ALA A 25 11.58 -6.77 18.03
N LEU A 26 11.60 -6.19 16.82
CA LEU A 26 11.88 -6.93 15.58
C LEU A 26 13.30 -7.52 15.57
N GLN A 27 14.30 -6.77 16.02
CA GLN A 27 15.69 -7.24 16.10
C GLN A 27 15.88 -8.35 17.15
N ALA A 28 15.02 -8.40 18.16
CA ALA A 28 15.05 -9.44 19.19
C ALA A 28 14.42 -10.78 18.75
N LEU A 29 13.69 -10.79 17.63
CA LEU A 29 13.10 -12.02 17.10
C LEU A 29 14.19 -12.97 16.58
N ALA A 30 14.12 -14.24 17.01
CA ALA A 30 15.03 -15.27 16.53
C ALA A 30 14.86 -15.48 15.02
N GLY A 31 15.97 -15.49 14.28
CA GLY A 31 15.95 -15.66 12.84
C GLY A 31 15.46 -14.43 12.07
N VAL A 32 15.55 -13.23 12.66
CA VAL A 32 15.31 -11.94 11.99
C VAL A 32 16.58 -11.09 12.09
N GLU A 33 16.96 -10.48 10.98
CA GLU A 33 18.08 -9.55 10.83
C GLU A 33 17.54 -8.23 10.28
N LEU A 34 17.81 -7.10 10.95
CA LEU A 34 17.52 -5.78 10.39
C LEU A 34 18.61 -5.41 9.38
N VAL A 35 18.22 -5.23 8.12
CA VAL A 35 19.13 -4.91 7.01
C VAL A 35 19.20 -3.39 6.79
N ALA A 36 18.06 -2.72 6.81
CA ALA A 36 17.97 -1.27 6.64
C ALA A 36 16.72 -0.73 7.33
N LEU A 37 16.79 0.53 7.76
CA LEU A 37 15.69 1.27 8.35
C LEU A 37 15.61 2.65 7.69
N SER A 38 14.42 3.07 7.30
CA SER A 38 14.19 4.42 6.77
C SER A 38 14.15 5.46 7.89
N ALA A 39 14.34 6.74 7.55
CA ALA A 39 13.99 7.81 8.48
C ALA A 39 12.48 7.81 8.81
N TRP A 40 12.14 8.20 10.04
CA TRP A 40 10.76 8.47 10.45
C TRP A 40 10.24 9.75 9.80
N ARG A 41 9.02 9.70 9.25
CA ARG A 41 8.38 10.84 8.59
C ARG A 41 6.93 11.00 9.01
N GLU A 42 6.50 12.24 9.17
CA GLU A 42 5.14 12.57 9.53
C GLU A 42 4.26 12.76 8.30
N TYR A 43 3.05 12.20 8.36
CA TYR A 43 2.00 12.35 7.35
C TYR A 43 0.67 12.61 8.05
N ALA A 44 -0.19 13.42 7.40
CA ALA A 44 -1.56 13.57 7.83
C ALA A 44 -2.28 12.20 7.84
N ALA A 45 -3.17 11.98 8.81
CA ALA A 45 -3.99 10.78 8.84
C ALA A 45 -4.90 10.74 7.60
N VAL A 46 -5.04 9.55 7.00
CA VAL A 46 -5.88 9.36 5.80
C VAL A 46 -7.03 8.41 6.13
N GLY A 47 -8.26 8.83 5.79
CA GLY A 47 -9.48 8.03 5.92
C GLY A 47 -10.12 8.01 7.31
N GLY A 48 -9.39 8.32 8.38
CA GLY A 48 -9.92 8.38 9.74
C GLY A 48 -10.62 9.70 10.12
N PRO A 49 -11.21 9.80 11.33
CA PRO A 49 -11.70 11.04 11.92
C PRO A 49 -10.78 12.25 11.72
N ALA A 50 -11.36 13.43 11.48
CA ALA A 50 -10.65 14.63 11.07
C ALA A 50 -9.68 15.22 12.11
N ASP A 51 -9.84 14.84 13.38
CA ASP A 51 -9.09 15.33 14.54
C ASP A 51 -7.97 14.38 15.00
N GLN A 52 -7.64 13.35 14.21
CA GLN A 52 -6.55 12.46 14.55
C GLN A 52 -5.18 13.14 14.43
N PRO A 53 -4.25 12.86 15.36
CA PRO A 53 -2.87 13.30 15.23
C PRO A 53 -2.20 12.69 13.99
N PRO A 54 -1.20 13.38 13.41
CA PRO A 54 -0.46 12.88 12.27
C PRO A 54 0.26 11.58 12.61
N PHE A 55 0.38 10.69 11.62
CA PHE A 55 1.14 9.46 11.75
C PHE A 55 2.61 9.69 11.46
N ARG A 56 3.47 9.22 12.35
CA ARG A 56 4.86 8.97 12.06
C ARG A 56 4.97 7.59 11.40
N ASN A 57 5.59 7.53 10.22
CA ASN A 57 5.71 6.33 9.40
C ASN A 57 7.17 6.09 8.99
N GLY A 58 7.51 4.82 8.76
CA GLY A 58 8.76 4.40 8.14
C GLY A 58 8.67 2.95 7.66
N ALA A 59 9.78 2.40 7.19
CA ALA A 59 9.88 0.99 6.83
C ALA A 59 11.22 0.39 7.23
N ALA A 60 11.20 -0.91 7.52
CA ALA A 60 12.36 -1.72 7.80
C ALA A 60 12.50 -2.81 6.73
N ARG A 61 13.68 -2.92 6.12
CA ARG A 61 14.07 -4.11 5.36
C ARG A 61 14.67 -5.10 6.35
N LEU A 62 14.12 -6.30 6.35
CA LEU A 62 14.59 -7.39 7.20
C LEU A 62 15.06 -8.55 6.32
N ARG A 63 15.93 -9.39 6.87
CA ARG A 63 16.16 -10.74 6.38
C ARG A 63 15.68 -11.72 7.43
N THR A 64 14.95 -12.77 7.05
CA THR A 64 14.42 -13.71 8.04
C THR A 64 14.34 -15.15 7.56
N ASP A 65 14.47 -16.11 8.49
CA ASP A 65 14.21 -17.54 8.26
C ASP A 65 12.78 -17.96 8.64
N LEU A 66 12.01 -17.07 9.27
CA LEU A 66 10.60 -17.33 9.57
C LEU A 66 9.84 -17.50 8.24
N PRO A 67 8.75 -18.27 8.18
CA PRO A 67 7.81 -18.18 7.06
C PRO A 67 6.97 -16.89 7.11
N PRO A 68 6.41 -16.41 5.99
CA PRO A 68 5.63 -15.16 5.96
C PRO A 68 4.49 -15.10 6.96
N ALA A 69 3.71 -16.18 7.08
CA ALA A 69 2.62 -16.27 8.03
C ALA A 69 3.11 -16.22 9.50
N ARG A 70 4.30 -16.76 9.78
CA ARG A 70 4.91 -16.70 11.11
C ARG A 70 5.40 -15.30 11.43
N LEU A 71 6.09 -14.63 10.50
CA LEU A 71 6.48 -13.24 10.71
C LEU A 71 5.25 -12.37 10.94
N LEU A 72 4.17 -12.55 10.17
CA LEU A 72 2.93 -11.81 10.38
C LEU A 72 2.33 -12.03 11.78
N ASP A 73 2.39 -13.25 12.30
CA ASP A 73 1.97 -13.54 13.68
C ASP A 73 2.89 -12.82 14.70
N GLU A 74 4.21 -12.77 14.49
CA GLU A 74 5.15 -12.01 15.34
C GLU A 74 4.90 -10.49 15.28
N LEU A 75 4.64 -9.92 14.09
CA LEU A 75 4.29 -8.50 13.95
C LEU A 75 3.05 -8.15 14.79
N ARG A 76 2.02 -8.98 14.74
CA ARG A 76 0.79 -8.80 15.54
C ARG A 76 1.05 -8.93 17.05
N ALA A 77 1.95 -9.83 17.45
CA ALA A 77 2.35 -9.97 18.84
C ALA A 77 3.06 -8.71 19.35
N ILE A 78 3.96 -8.13 18.54
CA ILE A 78 4.61 -6.85 18.84
C ILE A 78 3.56 -5.75 18.93
N GLU A 79 2.65 -5.59 17.96
CA GLU A 79 1.57 -4.60 18.05
C GLU A 79 0.78 -4.70 19.36
N THR A 80 0.48 -5.93 19.78
CA THR A 80 -0.24 -6.19 21.03
C THR A 80 0.56 -5.78 22.26
N SER A 81 1.89 -5.97 22.27
CA SER A 81 2.74 -5.54 23.38
C SER A 81 2.91 -4.02 23.46
N PHE A 82 2.65 -3.29 22.38
CA PHE A 82 2.56 -1.82 22.34
C PHE A 82 1.12 -1.32 22.52
N GLU A 83 0.26 -2.13 23.16
CA GLU A 83 -1.11 -1.77 23.54
C GLU A 83 -2.03 -1.39 22.36
N ARG A 84 -1.77 -1.90 21.16
CA ARG A 84 -2.66 -1.66 20.02
C ARG A 84 -4.06 -2.24 20.27
N ARG A 85 -5.08 -1.38 20.24
CA ARG A 85 -6.50 -1.76 20.24
C ARG A 85 -7.11 -1.59 18.84
N ARG A 86 -8.03 -2.48 18.45
CA ARG A 86 -8.72 -2.46 17.15
C ARG A 86 -10.21 -2.18 17.36
N ASP A 87 -10.51 -1.01 17.93
CA ASP A 87 -11.88 -0.64 18.32
C ASP A 87 -12.66 -0.03 17.14
N GLU A 88 -12.00 0.76 16.31
CA GLU A 88 -12.60 1.45 15.16
C GLU A 88 -11.72 1.35 13.90
N ARG A 89 -12.36 1.28 12.73
CA ARG A 89 -11.64 1.25 11.44
C ARG A 89 -10.99 2.60 11.18
N TRP A 90 -9.71 2.58 10.80
CA TRP A 90 -8.91 3.78 10.53
C TRP A 90 -8.74 4.73 11.73
N ALA A 91 -8.94 4.22 12.94
CA ALA A 91 -8.68 4.97 14.15
C ALA A 91 -7.17 5.16 14.41
N ALA A 92 -6.89 6.11 15.30
CA ALA A 92 -5.57 6.32 15.85
C ALA A 92 -5.10 5.04 16.58
N ARG A 93 -3.80 4.79 16.53
CA ARG A 93 -3.19 3.56 17.02
C ARG A 93 -1.78 3.83 17.53
N THR A 94 -1.43 3.11 18.58
CA THR A 94 -0.11 3.13 19.19
C THR A 94 0.95 2.61 18.22
N LEU A 95 0.70 1.48 17.57
CA LEU A 95 1.61 0.87 16.60
C LEU A 95 0.84 0.13 15.49
N ASP A 96 1.35 0.20 14.26
CA ASP A 96 0.89 -0.50 13.06
C ASP A 96 2.10 -1.10 12.36
N LEU A 97 2.13 -2.42 12.18
CA LEU A 97 3.18 -3.17 11.50
C LEU A 97 2.58 -3.95 10.33
N ASP A 98 2.84 -3.47 9.11
CA ASP A 98 2.33 -4.10 7.89
C ASP A 98 3.47 -4.81 7.15
N LEU A 99 3.33 -6.13 6.94
CA LEU A 99 4.22 -6.89 6.07
C LEU A 99 3.93 -6.54 4.60
N LEU A 100 4.82 -5.80 3.94
CA LEU A 100 4.64 -5.29 2.59
C LEU A 100 5.08 -6.28 1.51
N LEU A 101 6.28 -6.85 1.65
CA LEU A 101 6.93 -7.71 0.66
C LEU A 101 7.63 -8.87 1.34
N TRP A 102 7.77 -9.99 0.62
CA TRP A 102 8.53 -11.16 1.05
C TRP A 102 9.19 -11.85 -0.15
N GLY A 103 10.47 -11.56 -0.40
CA GLY A 103 11.17 -12.02 -1.60
C GLY A 103 10.31 -11.82 -2.85
N GLU A 104 10.07 -12.91 -3.59
CA GLU A 104 9.19 -12.92 -4.76
C GLU A 104 7.80 -13.53 -4.47
N THR A 105 7.43 -13.67 -3.20
CA THR A 105 6.18 -14.33 -2.79
C THR A 105 4.97 -13.51 -3.20
N VAL A 106 4.07 -14.16 -3.91
CA VAL A 106 2.73 -13.68 -4.21
C VAL A 106 1.74 -14.61 -3.52
N ALA A 107 0.98 -14.08 -2.56
CA ALA A 107 0.03 -14.85 -1.77
C ALA A 107 -1.26 -14.06 -1.56
N HIS A 108 -2.38 -14.77 -1.61
CA HIS A 108 -3.69 -14.21 -1.32
C HIS A 108 -4.54 -15.26 -0.62
N ASP A 109 -4.73 -15.10 0.68
CA ASP A 109 -5.64 -15.92 1.45
C ASP A 109 -6.35 -15.09 2.52
N ALA A 110 -7.19 -15.74 3.34
CA ALA A 110 -7.97 -15.06 4.36
C ALA A 110 -7.11 -14.39 5.46
N ARG A 111 -5.84 -14.78 5.62
CA ARG A 111 -4.93 -14.30 6.66
C ARG A 111 -3.78 -13.46 6.10
N LEU A 112 -3.30 -13.74 4.89
CA LEU A 112 -2.08 -13.19 4.32
C LEU A 112 -2.30 -12.70 2.89
N TRP A 113 -1.92 -11.45 2.66
CA TRP A 113 -1.85 -10.85 1.32
C TRP A 113 -0.44 -10.33 1.09
N LEU A 114 0.23 -10.86 0.06
CA LEU A 114 1.56 -10.46 -0.36
C LEU A 114 1.63 -10.31 -1.89
N PRO A 115 2.23 -9.21 -2.40
CA PRO A 115 2.53 -7.97 -1.67
C PRO A 115 1.31 -7.37 -0.96
N HIS A 116 1.54 -6.51 0.05
CA HIS A 116 0.43 -5.87 0.75
C HIS A 116 -0.41 -5.06 -0.24
N PRO A 117 -1.73 -5.31 -0.34
CA PRO A 117 -2.55 -4.88 -1.47
C PRO A 117 -2.72 -3.36 -1.55
N ARG A 118 -2.35 -2.65 -0.47
CA ARG A 118 -2.46 -1.19 -0.37
C ARG A 118 -1.11 -0.47 -0.40
N MET A 119 0.01 -1.17 -0.52
CA MET A 119 1.33 -0.53 -0.34
C MET A 119 1.60 0.50 -1.44
N THR A 120 1.29 0.18 -2.69
CA THR A 120 1.88 0.88 -3.84
C THR A 120 1.30 2.27 -4.08
N PHE A 121 0.06 2.53 -3.64
CA PHE A 121 -0.63 3.81 -3.81
C PHE A 121 -0.63 4.69 -2.56
N ARG A 122 0.05 4.28 -1.48
CA ARG A 122 0.13 5.03 -0.22
C ARG A 122 1.49 5.74 -0.12
N PRO A 123 1.58 7.07 -0.33
CA PRO A 123 2.85 7.78 -0.25
C PRO A 123 3.58 7.59 1.09
N PHE A 124 2.83 7.62 2.20
CA PHE A 124 3.38 7.43 3.55
C PHE A 124 3.99 6.03 3.79
N VAL A 125 3.59 5.03 3.00
CA VAL A 125 4.24 3.70 2.98
C VAL A 125 5.42 3.72 2.01
N MET A 126 5.20 4.23 0.79
CA MET A 126 6.16 4.13 -0.31
C MET A 126 7.45 4.93 -0.09
N GLU A 127 7.42 6.05 0.65
CA GLU A 127 8.65 6.81 0.94
C GLU A 127 9.61 6.02 1.83
N GLY A 128 9.14 5.50 2.96
CA GLY A 128 9.96 4.65 3.83
C GLY A 128 10.37 3.36 3.14
N ALA A 129 9.44 2.72 2.43
CA ALA A 129 9.69 1.48 1.70
C ALA A 129 10.78 1.65 0.63
N ALA A 130 10.78 2.76 -0.13
CA ALA A 130 11.79 3.03 -1.14
C ALA A 130 13.16 3.38 -0.55
N GLU A 131 13.21 4.00 0.64
CA GLU A 131 14.46 4.27 1.35
C GLU A 131 15.09 2.99 1.90
N ALA A 132 14.29 2.12 2.54
CA ALA A 132 14.80 0.90 3.18
C ALA A 132 15.03 -0.27 2.19
N GLY A 133 14.22 -0.37 1.13
CA GLY A 133 14.21 -1.52 0.22
C GLY A 133 13.91 -1.14 -1.23
N GLY A 134 14.40 0.02 -1.70
CA GLY A 134 14.09 0.54 -3.03
C GLY A 134 14.44 -0.38 -4.20
N ASP A 135 15.42 -1.26 -4.04
CA ASP A 135 15.86 -2.27 -5.00
C ASP A 135 14.97 -3.53 -5.04
N MET A 136 14.14 -3.74 -4.02
CA MET A 136 13.30 -4.94 -3.94
C MET A 136 12.26 -4.94 -5.06
N PRO A 137 12.04 -6.09 -5.75
CA PRO A 137 10.99 -6.22 -6.73
C PRO A 137 9.62 -6.24 -6.07
N HIS A 138 8.63 -5.63 -6.72
CA HIS A 138 7.21 -5.84 -6.44
C HIS A 138 6.67 -6.80 -7.50
N PRO A 139 6.56 -8.11 -7.18
CA PRO A 139 6.33 -9.17 -8.17
C PRO A 139 5.14 -8.93 -9.11
N PRO A 140 3.98 -8.42 -8.66
CA PRO A 140 2.84 -8.15 -9.55
C PRO A 140 3.06 -7.12 -10.64
N THR A 141 4.07 -6.25 -10.47
CA THR A 141 4.34 -5.17 -11.43
C THR A 141 5.62 -5.40 -12.22
N GLY A 142 6.48 -6.31 -11.75
CA GLY A 142 7.85 -6.45 -12.25
C GLY A 142 8.75 -5.22 -12.04
N ARG A 143 8.27 -4.22 -11.28
CA ARG A 143 8.99 -2.98 -10.95
C ARG A 143 9.62 -3.08 -9.58
N THR A 144 10.69 -2.32 -9.39
CA THR A 144 11.26 -2.10 -8.07
C THR A 144 10.38 -1.16 -7.24
N VAL A 145 10.49 -1.24 -5.91
CA VAL A 145 9.80 -0.31 -4.99
C VAL A 145 10.16 1.15 -5.32
N ALA A 146 11.42 1.44 -5.65
CA ALA A 146 11.86 2.78 -6.03
C ALA A 146 11.21 3.28 -7.34
N GLU A 147 11.04 2.41 -8.33
CA GLU A 147 10.32 2.75 -9.57
C GLU A 147 8.85 3.04 -9.31
N LEU A 148 8.18 2.22 -8.49
CA LEU A 148 6.77 2.44 -8.13
C LEU A 148 6.58 3.75 -7.36
N ARG A 149 7.46 4.05 -6.39
CA ARG A 149 7.45 5.34 -5.68
C ARG A 149 7.64 6.50 -6.65
N ARG A 150 8.55 6.36 -7.61
CA ARG A 150 8.77 7.39 -8.65
C ARG A 150 7.51 7.60 -9.48
N THR A 151 6.86 6.53 -9.93
CA THR A 151 5.59 6.61 -10.68
C THR A 151 4.49 7.26 -9.84
N LEU A 152 4.36 6.92 -8.55
CA LEU A 152 3.40 7.56 -7.65
C LEU A 152 3.60 9.09 -7.58
N SER A 153 4.85 9.54 -7.49
CA SER A 153 5.19 10.96 -7.39
C SER A 153 5.10 11.74 -8.71
N SER A 154 5.45 11.11 -9.84
CA SER A 154 5.75 11.81 -11.10
C SER A 154 5.06 11.23 -12.35
N GLY A 155 4.20 10.22 -12.15
CA GLY A 155 3.33 9.69 -13.19
C GLY A 155 2.32 10.72 -13.68
N GLU A 156 1.60 10.35 -14.72
CA GLU A 156 0.49 11.15 -15.25
C GLU A 156 -0.66 11.19 -14.24
N ASP A 157 -1.23 12.38 -14.02
CA ASP A 157 -2.39 12.63 -13.15
C ASP A 157 -3.68 12.05 -13.76
N ARG A 158 -3.70 10.72 -13.86
CA ARG A 158 -4.78 9.93 -14.42
C ARG A 158 -4.96 8.63 -13.65
N VAL A 159 -6.18 8.11 -13.71
CA VAL A 159 -6.52 6.76 -13.27
C VAL A 159 -6.75 5.88 -14.47
N ALA A 160 -6.07 4.74 -14.48
CA ALA A 160 -6.34 3.63 -15.38
C ALA A 160 -7.27 2.62 -14.72
N VAL A 161 -8.26 2.09 -15.45
CA VAL A 161 -9.17 1.05 -14.94
C VAL A 161 -8.91 -0.28 -15.65
N ALA A 162 -8.74 -1.34 -14.87
CA ALA A 162 -8.71 -2.73 -15.33
C ALA A 162 -9.94 -3.48 -14.79
N ALA A 163 -10.65 -4.19 -15.67
CA ALA A 163 -11.86 -4.94 -15.33
C ALA A 163 -12.00 -6.20 -16.21
N ASP A 164 -12.88 -7.13 -15.84
CA ASP A 164 -13.09 -8.37 -16.59
C ASP A 164 -14.04 -8.16 -17.78
N SER A 165 -14.80 -7.06 -17.79
CA SER A 165 -15.65 -6.66 -18.92
C SER A 165 -15.69 -5.13 -19.15
N SER A 166 -16.06 -4.73 -20.37
CA SER A 166 -16.29 -3.32 -20.70
C SER A 166 -17.49 -2.69 -19.97
N ALA A 167 -18.41 -3.51 -19.45
CA ALA A 167 -19.50 -3.04 -18.61
C ALA A 167 -18.98 -2.64 -17.23
N GLU A 168 -18.25 -3.54 -16.57
CA GLU A 168 -17.59 -3.27 -15.28
C GLU A 168 -16.62 -2.09 -15.36
N ALA A 169 -15.83 -2.00 -16.44
CA ALA A 169 -14.92 -0.87 -16.65
C ALA A 169 -15.67 0.46 -16.67
N ARG A 170 -16.82 0.53 -17.37
CA ARG A 170 -17.65 1.75 -17.42
C ARG A 170 -18.26 2.12 -16.06
N GLU A 171 -18.69 1.12 -15.30
CA GLU A 171 -19.21 1.34 -13.94
C GLU A 171 -18.14 1.90 -13.00
N LEU A 172 -16.92 1.35 -13.06
CA LEU A 172 -15.79 1.86 -12.26
C LEU A 172 -15.36 3.25 -12.69
N VAL A 173 -15.28 3.53 -14.00
CA VAL A 173 -15.00 4.88 -14.51
C VAL A 173 -16.03 5.87 -13.98
N ALA A 174 -17.32 5.56 -14.11
CA ALA A 174 -18.40 6.42 -13.62
C ALA A 174 -18.33 6.63 -12.09
N ALA A 175 -17.96 5.60 -11.33
CA ALA A 175 -17.77 5.71 -9.88
C ALA A 175 -16.60 6.65 -9.53
N ILE A 176 -15.47 6.53 -10.24
CA ILE A 176 -14.30 7.40 -10.03
C ILE A 176 -14.65 8.84 -10.42
N GLU A 177 -15.29 9.07 -11.56
CA GLU A 177 -15.71 10.41 -12.01
C GLU A 177 -16.70 11.06 -11.04
N LYS A 178 -17.57 10.28 -10.41
CA LYS A 178 -18.48 10.77 -9.36
C LYS A 178 -17.72 11.24 -8.11
N ILE A 179 -16.68 10.51 -7.71
CA ILE A 179 -15.87 10.81 -6.52
C ILE A 179 -14.89 11.96 -6.81
N ALA A 180 -14.31 11.98 -8.01
CA ALA A 180 -13.19 12.80 -8.43
C ALA A 180 -13.39 13.36 -9.85
N PRO A 181 -14.34 14.29 -10.06
CA PRO A 181 -14.76 14.73 -11.39
C PRO A 181 -13.68 15.50 -12.18
N ARG A 182 -12.60 15.93 -11.53
CA ARG A 182 -11.49 16.66 -12.16
C ARG A 182 -10.34 15.76 -12.60
N LEU A 183 -10.40 14.47 -12.29
CA LEU A 183 -9.34 13.52 -12.57
C LEU A 183 -9.56 12.86 -13.93
N ALA A 184 -8.52 12.76 -14.75
CA ALA A 184 -8.61 12.04 -16.00
C ALA A 184 -8.74 10.53 -15.72
N VAL A 185 -9.79 9.89 -16.22
CA VAL A 185 -10.01 8.45 -16.05
C VAL A 185 -10.12 7.78 -17.42
N GLY A 186 -9.39 6.69 -17.60
CA GLY A 186 -9.42 5.90 -18.83
C GLY A 186 -9.55 4.41 -18.52
N ALA A 187 -10.49 3.73 -19.19
CA ALA A 187 -10.49 2.27 -19.22
C ALA A 187 -9.30 1.79 -20.06
N VAL A 188 -8.55 0.83 -19.54
CA VAL A 188 -7.38 0.31 -20.24
C VAL A 188 -7.66 -1.11 -20.71
N GLY A 189 -7.63 -1.32 -22.03
CA GLY A 189 -7.46 -2.66 -22.60
C GLY A 189 -6.05 -3.17 -22.30
N GLU A 190 -5.84 -4.48 -22.20
CA GLU A 190 -4.57 -5.10 -21.75
C GLU A 190 -3.31 -4.53 -22.45
N ASP A 191 -3.43 -4.06 -23.70
CA ASP A 191 -2.34 -3.52 -24.51
C ASP A 191 -1.95 -2.04 -24.22
N SER A 192 -2.76 -1.29 -23.46
CA SER A 192 -2.59 0.17 -23.32
C SER A 192 -1.85 0.64 -22.05
N LEU A 193 -1.54 -0.26 -21.10
CA LEU A 193 -0.79 0.07 -19.88
C LEU A 193 0.74 0.20 -20.11
N ALA A 194 1.23 -0.22 -21.28
CA ALA A 194 2.62 -0.64 -21.44
C ALA A 194 3.43 0.10 -22.52
N ARG A 195 3.09 1.34 -22.92
CA ARG A 195 4.01 2.09 -23.82
C ARG A 195 5.32 2.40 -23.09
N PRO A 196 6.45 1.76 -23.41
CA PRO A 196 7.69 1.95 -22.67
C PRO A 196 8.38 3.25 -23.10
N GLY A 197 8.96 3.99 -22.16
CA GLY A 197 9.97 5.01 -22.48
C GLY A 197 9.93 6.34 -21.72
N SER A 198 8.85 6.66 -20.99
CA SER A 198 8.80 7.86 -20.15
C SER A 198 7.86 7.70 -18.95
N PRO A 199 8.31 7.99 -17.70
CA PRO A 199 7.43 7.96 -16.53
C PRO A 199 6.24 8.93 -16.65
N ARG A 200 6.33 9.97 -17.50
CA ARG A 200 5.22 10.92 -17.75
C ARG A 200 4.01 10.32 -18.48
N HIS A 201 4.08 9.09 -18.98
CA HIS A 201 2.97 8.42 -19.68
C HIS A 201 2.38 7.24 -18.92
N VAL A 202 2.88 6.97 -17.71
CA VAL A 202 2.38 5.90 -16.83
C VAL A 202 1.35 6.52 -15.89
N PRO A 203 0.14 5.92 -15.73
CA PRO A 203 -0.85 6.46 -14.80
C PRO A 203 -0.28 6.45 -13.37
N LYS A 204 -0.57 7.47 -12.56
CA LYS A 204 -0.24 7.45 -11.13
C LYS A 204 -0.97 6.34 -10.37
N LEU A 205 -2.16 5.95 -10.82
CA LEU A 205 -2.96 4.90 -10.20
C LEU A 205 -3.65 4.02 -11.24
N VAL A 206 -3.59 2.71 -11.02
CA VAL A 206 -4.47 1.72 -11.65
C VAL A 206 -5.51 1.27 -10.61
N VAL A 207 -6.78 1.25 -10.99
CA VAL A 207 -7.86 0.62 -10.21
C VAL A 207 -8.18 -0.72 -10.88
N ASP A 208 -7.83 -1.80 -10.20
CA ASP A 208 -8.08 -3.17 -10.65
C ASP A 208 -9.36 -3.72 -10.00
N GLY A 209 -10.41 -3.81 -10.80
CA GLY A 209 -11.72 -4.34 -10.43
C GLY A 209 -11.92 -5.83 -10.73
N ARG A 210 -10.91 -6.52 -11.27
CA ARG A 210 -11.03 -7.92 -11.70
C ARG A 210 -11.19 -8.86 -10.51
N ASN A 211 -11.94 -9.94 -10.70
CA ASN A 211 -12.29 -10.87 -9.61
C ASN A 211 -11.18 -11.89 -9.28
N ALA A 212 -10.32 -12.22 -10.25
CA ALA A 212 -9.29 -13.25 -10.09
C ALA A 212 -7.91 -12.65 -9.83
N PHE A 213 -7.44 -12.75 -8.58
CA PHE A 213 -6.09 -12.31 -8.20
C PHE A 213 -4.99 -13.05 -8.99
N ALA A 214 -5.15 -14.36 -9.18
CA ALA A 214 -4.18 -15.21 -9.89
C ALA A 214 -4.16 -15.00 -11.42
N ALA A 215 -5.18 -14.35 -12.02
CA ALA A 215 -5.29 -14.26 -13.47
C ALA A 215 -4.49 -13.10 -14.09
N ARG A 216 -4.03 -12.09 -13.33
CA ARG A 216 -3.42 -10.88 -13.93
C ARG A 216 -2.43 -10.14 -13.02
N VAL A 217 -1.48 -10.90 -12.46
CA VAL A 217 -0.18 -10.43 -11.91
C VAL A 217 0.74 -9.89 -13.03
N ALA A 218 0.20 -9.64 -14.22
CA ALA A 218 0.92 -9.12 -15.38
C ALA A 218 0.29 -7.80 -15.84
N ALA A 219 1.18 -6.81 -16.05
CA ALA A 219 1.06 -5.70 -17.00
C ALA A 219 0.67 -4.30 -16.52
N ALA A 220 0.50 -4.01 -15.22
CA ALA A 220 0.40 -2.63 -14.73
C ALA A 220 1.77 -2.14 -14.19
N PRO A 221 2.55 -1.32 -14.90
CA PRO A 221 3.83 -0.81 -14.41
C PRO A 221 3.68 0.35 -13.39
N ALA A 222 2.56 0.37 -12.66
CA ALA A 222 2.09 1.50 -11.88
C ALA A 222 1.55 1.08 -10.50
N PRO A 223 1.49 2.01 -9.53
CA PRO A 223 0.70 1.84 -8.32
C PRO A 223 -0.71 1.33 -8.62
N THR A 224 -1.16 0.34 -7.87
CA THR A 224 -2.40 -0.39 -8.16
C THR A 224 -3.24 -0.56 -6.91
N LEU A 225 -4.49 -0.11 -6.97
CA LEU A 225 -5.55 -0.47 -6.03
C LEU A 225 -6.24 -1.74 -6.51
N VAL A 226 -6.17 -2.82 -5.73
CA VAL A 226 -6.86 -4.08 -6.02
C VAL A 226 -8.18 -4.13 -5.23
N LEU A 227 -9.31 -3.89 -5.91
CA LEU A 227 -10.63 -3.84 -5.25
C LEU A 227 -11.07 -5.20 -4.69
N ALA A 228 -10.58 -6.31 -5.24
CA ALA A 228 -10.81 -7.64 -4.71
C ALA A 228 -10.24 -7.86 -3.30
N ALA A 229 -9.28 -7.02 -2.86
CA ALA A 229 -8.74 -7.03 -1.50
C ALA A 229 -9.65 -6.36 -0.45
N SER A 230 -10.80 -5.82 -0.89
CA SER A 230 -11.78 -5.17 -0.01
C SER A 230 -13.16 -5.81 -0.15
N PRO A 231 -13.91 -5.98 0.97
CA PRO A 231 -15.30 -6.42 0.93
C PRO A 231 -16.15 -5.55 0.01
N ALA A 232 -17.13 -6.13 -0.68
CA ALA A 232 -17.91 -5.42 -1.71
C ALA A 232 -18.55 -4.11 -1.19
N GLY A 233 -19.10 -4.11 0.03
CA GLY A 233 -19.70 -2.92 0.64
C GLY A 233 -18.71 -1.82 1.03
N GLU A 234 -17.40 -2.09 1.00
CA GLU A 234 -16.35 -1.16 1.42
C GLU A 234 -15.53 -0.61 0.25
N ARG A 235 -15.72 -1.16 -0.95
CA ARG A 235 -14.92 -0.80 -2.15
C ARG A 235 -15.01 0.68 -2.50
N GLY A 236 -16.17 1.32 -2.28
CA GLY A 236 -16.33 2.76 -2.53
C GLY A 236 -15.49 3.62 -1.58
N ALA A 237 -15.49 3.28 -0.29
CA ALA A 237 -14.67 3.97 0.71
C ALA A 237 -13.17 3.73 0.48
N GLU A 238 -12.78 2.50 0.11
CA GLU A 238 -11.40 2.17 -0.25
C GLU A 238 -10.94 2.94 -1.50
N LEU A 239 -11.81 3.05 -2.51
CA LEU A 239 -11.53 3.84 -3.71
C LEU A 239 -11.32 5.32 -3.37
N ALA A 240 -12.22 5.92 -2.59
CA ALA A 240 -12.07 7.31 -2.15
C ALA A 240 -10.76 7.51 -1.36
N ALA A 241 -10.45 6.62 -0.41
CA ALA A 241 -9.22 6.70 0.36
C ALA A 241 -7.95 6.57 -0.52
N ALA A 242 -7.96 5.69 -1.52
CA ALA A 242 -6.85 5.56 -2.46
C ALA A 242 -6.67 6.83 -3.32
N LEU A 243 -7.76 7.42 -3.82
CA LEU A 243 -7.70 8.68 -4.57
C LEU A 243 -7.15 9.81 -3.70
N GLN A 244 -7.59 9.92 -2.45
CA GLN A 244 -7.06 10.90 -1.47
C GLN A 244 -5.57 10.69 -1.20
N CYS A 245 -5.10 9.44 -1.12
CA CYS A 245 -3.69 9.14 -0.92
C CYS A 245 -2.83 9.63 -2.09
N VAL A 246 -3.28 9.39 -3.33
CA VAL A 246 -2.51 9.73 -4.54
C VAL A 246 -2.61 11.22 -4.86
N TRP A 247 -3.76 11.84 -4.61
CA TRP A 247 -4.04 13.25 -4.85
C TRP A 247 -4.64 13.91 -3.61
N PRO A 248 -3.80 14.37 -2.64
CA PRO A 248 -4.28 14.93 -1.38
C PRO A 248 -5.06 16.24 -1.53
N ASP A 249 -4.80 17.01 -2.59
CA ASP A 249 -5.51 18.27 -2.86
C ASP A 249 -6.82 18.07 -3.66
N LEU A 250 -7.16 16.81 -3.98
CA LEU A 250 -8.38 16.49 -4.72
C LEU A 250 -9.61 16.66 -3.83
N THR A 251 -10.59 17.42 -4.30
CA THR A 251 -11.91 17.46 -3.65
C THR A 251 -12.63 16.15 -3.92
N ILE A 252 -12.82 15.34 -2.87
CA ILE A 252 -13.59 14.11 -2.91
C ILE A 252 -15.07 14.42 -2.67
N MET A 253 -15.95 13.96 -3.57
CA MET A 253 -17.39 14.11 -3.45
C MET A 253 -18.08 12.82 -2.99
N GLY A 254 -19.02 12.93 -2.06
CA GLY A 254 -20.01 11.88 -1.78
C GLY A 254 -19.53 10.70 -0.92
N LEU A 255 -18.75 10.97 0.14
CA LEU A 255 -18.70 10.08 1.31
C LEU A 255 -19.91 10.35 2.22
#